data_AF-K1XPC1-F1
#
_entry.id   AF-K1XPC1-F1
#
_cell.length_a   1.000
_cell.length_b   1.000
_cell.length_c   1.000
_cell.angle_alpha   90.00
_cell.angle_beta   90.00
_cell.angle_gamma   90.00
#
_symmetry.space_group_name_H-M   'P 1'
#
loop_
_entity.id
_entity.type
_entity.pdbx_description
1 polymer ?
#
loop_
_entity_poly.entity_id
_entity_poly.type
_entity_poly.pdbx_seq_one_letter_code
_entity_poly.pdbx_strand_id
1 'polypeptide(L)'
;KKCIVYKDKTDCGACDEHCPTKAINMVPYRDTGLFIPKLNKDICIGCGGCEYVCPATPKAITVSANDVHITATKPTVEKQEKVKVDEFGF
;
A
#
# COMPACT_ATOMS: atom_id res chain seq x y z
N LYS A 1 -13.28 9.46 7.48
CA LYS A 1 -12.69 8.10 7.34
C LYS A 1 -13.47 7.36 6.26
N LYS A 2 -12.90 7.21 5.05
CA LYS A 2 -13.62 6.77 3.84
C LYS A 2 -13.17 5.40 3.30
N CYS A 3 -12.15 4.78 3.91
CA CYS A 3 -11.65 3.47 3.50
C CYS A 3 -12.74 2.40 3.62
N ILE A 4 -12.85 1.52 2.63
CA ILE A 4 -13.84 0.42 2.60
C ILE A 4 -13.70 -0.49 3.82
N VAL A 5 -12.47 -0.84 4.20
CA VAL A 5 -12.19 -1.64 5.41
C VAL A 5 -12.79 -0.98 6.66
N TYR A 6 -12.71 0.36 6.75
CA TYR A 6 -13.25 1.10 7.88
C TYR A 6 -14.78 1.22 7.83
N LYS A 7 -15.32 1.61 6.67
CA LYS A 7 -16.72 2.00 6.51
C LYS A 7 -17.63 0.79 6.34
N ASP A 8 -17.22 -0.14 5.49
CA ASP A 8 -18.03 -1.25 5.01
C ASP A 8 -17.58 -2.59 5.61
N LYS A 9 -16.55 -2.58 6.47
CA LYS A 9 -16.00 -3.77 7.17
C LYS A 9 -15.69 -4.93 6.21
N THR A 10 -15.21 -4.58 5.03
CA THR A 10 -14.90 -5.51 3.95
C THR A 10 -13.43 -5.36 3.58
N ASP A 11 -12.76 -6.49 3.30
CA ASP A 11 -11.35 -6.48 2.95
C ASP A 11 -11.09 -5.74 1.64
N CYS A 12 -9.99 -5.01 1.59
CA CYS A 12 -9.55 -4.25 0.43
C CYS A 12 -8.03 -4.06 0.53
N GLY A 13 -7.32 -4.22 -0.58
CA GLY A 13 -5.87 -4.04 -0.65
C GLY A 13 -5.39 -3.20 -1.83
N ALA A 14 -6.31 -2.56 -2.57
CA ALA A 14 -6.02 -1.98 -3.87
C ALA A 14 -4.85 -0.96 -3.86
N CYS A 15 -4.74 -0.17 -2.79
CA CYS A 15 -3.69 0.82 -2.66
C CYS A 15 -2.30 0.23 -2.39
N ASP A 16 -2.20 -0.92 -1.72
CA ASP A 16 -0.92 -1.62 -1.47
C ASP A 16 -0.46 -2.31 -2.76
N GLU A 17 -1.35 -3.05 -3.43
CA GLU A 17 -1.04 -3.76 -4.66
C GLU A 17 -0.56 -2.85 -5.79
N HIS A 18 -1.06 -1.62 -5.84
CA HIS A 18 -0.65 -0.63 -6.84
C HIS A 18 0.53 0.24 -6.40
N CYS A 19 1.06 0.09 -5.18
CA CYS A 19 2.15 0.92 -4.71
C CYS A 19 3.49 0.42 -5.25
N PRO A 20 4.13 1.10 -6.23
CA PRO A 20 5.35 0.60 -6.87
C PRO A 20 6.56 0.55 -5.93
N THR A 21 6.57 1.37 -4.87
CA THR A 21 7.66 1.43 -3.89
C THR A 21 7.37 0.66 -2.61
N LYS A 22 6.20 0.00 -2.52
CA LYS A 22 5.69 -0.60 -1.27
C LYS A 22 5.71 0.36 -0.06
N ALA A 23 5.44 1.64 -0.34
CA ALA A 23 5.20 2.65 0.68
C ALA A 23 3.92 2.38 1.49
N ILE A 24 2.95 1.65 0.96
CA ILE A 24 1.74 1.23 1.66
C ILE A 24 1.87 -0.25 1.96
N ASN A 25 1.63 -0.65 3.20
CA ASN A 25 1.54 -2.06 3.60
C ASN A 25 0.24 -2.29 4.37
N MET A 26 -0.39 -3.43 4.15
CA MET A 26 -1.59 -3.84 4.89
C MET A 26 -1.21 -4.37 6.29
N VAL A 27 -1.76 -3.77 7.34
CA VAL A 27 -1.52 -4.18 8.74
C VAL A 27 -2.82 -4.61 9.42
N PRO A 28 -2.77 -5.53 10.41
CA PRO A 28 -3.97 -5.98 11.11
C PRO A 28 -4.79 -4.81 11.67
N TYR A 29 -6.10 -4.85 11.42
CA TYR A 29 -7.03 -3.81 11.82
C TYR A 29 -7.87 -4.26 13.02
N ARG A 30 -7.37 -3.99 14.22
CA ARG A 30 -8.03 -4.36 15.49
C ARG A 30 -8.32 -5.88 15.51
N ASP A 31 -9.32 -6.29 16.28
CA ASP A 31 -9.76 -7.68 16.39
C ASP A 31 -10.81 -8.05 15.33
N THR A 32 -10.74 -7.45 14.13
CA THR A 32 -11.74 -7.66 13.06
C THR A 32 -11.35 -8.77 12.07
N GLY A 33 -10.10 -9.23 12.11
CA GLY A 33 -9.55 -10.12 11.09
C GLY A 33 -9.29 -9.45 9.73
N LEU A 34 -9.57 -8.15 9.61
CA LEU A 34 -9.29 -7.35 8.41
C LEU A 34 -7.92 -6.68 8.50
N PHE A 35 -7.42 -6.21 7.37
CA PHE A 35 -6.19 -5.43 7.29
C PHE A 35 -6.49 -4.02 6.77
N ILE A 36 -5.77 -3.02 7.27
CA ILE A 36 -5.91 -1.62 6.86
C ILE A 36 -4.57 -1.07 6.35
N PRO A 37 -4.56 -0.18 5.34
CA PRO A 37 -3.30 0.36 4.84
C PRO A 37 -2.58 1.24 5.87
N LYS A 38 -1.28 1.01 6.02
CA LYS A 38 -0.32 1.87 6.72
C LYS A 38 0.68 2.46 5.71
N LEU A 39 0.77 3.78 5.67
CA LEU A 39 1.67 4.50 4.77
C LEU A 39 3.01 4.83 5.46
N ASN A 40 4.12 4.48 4.81
CA ASN A 40 5.46 5.00 5.05
C ASN A 40 5.75 6.13 4.06
N LYS A 41 5.81 7.37 4.54
CA LYS A 41 6.04 8.55 3.70
C LYS A 41 7.48 8.65 3.20
N ASP A 42 8.45 8.08 3.91
CA ASP A 42 9.86 8.24 3.61
C ASP A 42 10.26 7.58 2.29
N ILE A 43 9.52 6.54 1.87
CA ILE A 43 9.73 5.81 0.60
C ILE A 43 8.60 6.07 -0.41
N CYS A 44 7.66 6.97 -0.09
CA CYS A 44 6.58 7.35 -0.98
C CYS A 44 7.07 8.41 -1.98
N ILE A 45 6.83 8.19 -3.27
CA ILE A 45 7.25 9.10 -4.34
C ILE A 45 6.10 9.98 -4.87
N GLY A 46 4.92 9.91 -4.26
CA GLY A 46 3.77 10.74 -4.67
C GLY A 46 3.21 10.45 -6.06
N CYS A 47 3.35 9.23 -6.57
CA CYS A 47 2.91 8.87 -7.94
C CYS A 47 1.38 8.88 -8.17
N GLY A 48 0.56 8.95 -7.12
CA GLY A 48 -0.90 8.99 -7.23
C GLY A 48 -1.58 7.65 -7.54
N GLY A 49 -0.84 6.56 -7.77
CA GLY A 49 -1.42 5.25 -8.13
C GLY A 49 -2.42 4.72 -7.10
N CYS A 50 -2.15 4.90 -5.81
CA CYS A 50 -3.05 4.51 -4.73
C CYS A 50 -4.35 5.33 -4.68
N GLU A 51 -4.31 6.61 -5.03
CA GLU A 51 -5.49 7.47 -5.12
C GLU A 51 -6.34 7.10 -6.33
N TYR A 52 -5.70 6.89 -7.48
CA TYR A 52 -6.40 6.51 -8.72
C TYR A 52 -7.20 5.21 -8.52
N VAL A 53 -6.54 4.15 -8.06
CA VAL A 53 -7.16 2.82 -7.91
C VAL A 53 -8.17 2.75 -6.76
N CYS A 54 -8.16 3.70 -5.81
CA CYS A 54 -9.02 3.63 -4.65
C CYS A 54 -10.52 3.63 -5.07
N PRO A 55 -11.29 2.56 -4.79
CA PRO A 55 -12.69 2.46 -5.23
C PRO A 55 -13.66 3.27 -4.36
N ALA A 56 -13.22 3.77 -3.20
CA ALA A 56 -14.07 4.55 -2.31
C ALA A 56 -14.50 5.87 -2.97
N THR A 57 -15.78 6.22 -2.83
CA THR A 57 -16.34 7.49 -3.28
C THR A 57 -16.94 8.24 -2.09
N PRO A 58 -16.41 9.41 -1.70
CA PRO A 58 -15.15 10.03 -2.17
C PRO A 58 -13.89 9.23 -1.80
N LYS A 59 -12.78 9.50 -2.48
CA LYS A 59 -11.50 8.78 -2.32
C LYS A 59 -11.04 8.71 -0.86
N ALA A 60 -10.54 7.55 -0.46
CA ALA A 60 -10.07 7.30 0.91
C ALA A 60 -8.62 7.69 1.15
N ILE A 61 -7.82 7.73 0.10
CA ILE A 61 -6.45 8.20 0.08
C ILE A 61 -6.31 9.23 -1.04
N THR A 62 -5.55 10.29 -0.77
CA THR A 62 -5.29 11.39 -1.68
C THR A 62 -3.80 11.73 -1.63
N VAL A 63 -3.25 12.15 -2.76
CA VAL A 63 -1.86 12.54 -2.92
C VAL A 63 -1.80 14.03 -3.25
N SER A 64 -0.94 14.74 -2.53
CA SER A 64 -0.70 16.18 -2.70
C SER A 64 0.79 16.42 -2.89
N ALA A 65 1.14 17.38 -3.75
CA ALA A 65 2.52 17.81 -3.90
C ALA A 65 3.03 18.49 -2.62
N ASN A 66 4.34 18.39 -2.38
CA ASN A 66 5.03 19.20 -1.38
C ASN A 66 5.36 20.58 -1.99
N ASP A 67 5.45 21.61 -1.15
CA ASP A 67 5.86 22.95 -1.57
C ASP A 67 7.28 22.98 -2.15
N VAL A 68 8.14 22.06 -1.68
CA VAL A 68 9.50 21.86 -2.14
C VAL A 68 9.70 20.38 -2.47
N HIS A 69 10.37 20.09 -3.60
CA HIS A 69 10.70 18.73 -3.99
C HIS A 69 11.64 18.08 -2.96
N ILE A 70 11.28 16.88 -2.51
CA ILE A 70 12.08 16.07 -1.59
C ILE A 70 12.49 14.77 -2.28
N THR A 71 13.61 14.21 -1.85
CA THR A 71 14.09 12.91 -2.33
C THR A 71 13.56 11.81 -1.42
N ALA A 72 12.93 10.79 -2.00
CA ALA A 72 12.49 9.61 -1.25
C ALA A 72 13.69 8.71 -0.89
N THR A 73 13.58 8.05 0.26
CA THR A 73 14.51 7.01 0.70
C THR A 73 14.30 5.74 -0.12
N LYS A 74 15.37 4.94 -0.27
CA LYS A 74 15.26 3.64 -0.91
C LYS A 74 14.41 2.68 -0.05
N PRO A 75 13.54 1.85 -0.65
CA PRO A 75 12.85 0.79 0.08
C PRO A 75 13.85 -0.17 0.74
N THR A 76 13.48 -0.71 1.90
CA THR A 76 14.22 -1.80 2.53
C THR A 76 14.08 -3.08 1.69
N VAL A 77 15.19 -3.59 1.17
CA VAL A 77 15.23 -4.85 0.41
C VAL A 77 15.54 -5.97 1.40
N GLU A 78 14.55 -6.80 1.71
CA GLU A 78 14.81 -8.04 2.42
C GLU A 78 15.62 -8.98 1.51
N LYS A 79 16.61 -9.68 2.09
CA LYS A 79 17.46 -10.61 1.35
C LYS A 79 16.57 -11.69 0.75
N GLN A 80 16.38 -11.67 -0.57
CA GLN A 80 15.76 -12.79 -1.28
C GLN A 80 16.68 -14.01 -1.15
N GLU A 81 16.30 -14.95 -0.28
CA GLU A 81 16.95 -16.24 -0.24
C GLU A 81 16.66 -16.96 -1.57
N LYS A 82 17.71 -17.45 -2.23
CA LYS A 82 17.58 -18.22 -3.46
C LYS A 82 17.02 -19.60 -3.09
N VAL A 83 15.70 -19.69 -2.97
CA VAL A 83 15.02 -20.98 -2.89
C VAL A 83 15.14 -21.61 -4.27
N LYS A 84 15.88 -22.72 -4.37
CA LYS A 84 15.81 -23.58 -5.55
C LYS A 84 14.43 -24.20 -5.56
N VAL A 85 13.59 -23.77 -6.51
CA VAL A 85 12.30 -24.41 -6.74
C VAL A 85 12.55 -25.46 -7.81
N ASP A 86 12.65 -26.72 -7.37
CA ASP A 86 13.02 -27.84 -8.22
C ASP A 86 11.86 -28.28 -9.14
N GLU A 87 10.61 -27.89 -8.82
CA GLU A 87 9.41 -28.18 -9.61
C GLU A 87 8.32 -27.12 -9.34
N PHE A 88 7.84 -26.45 -10.39
CA PHE A 88 6.69 -25.52 -10.34
C PHE A 88 5.49 -26.29 -10.87
N GLY A 89 4.56 -26.67 -9.98
CA GLY A 89 3.50 -27.67 -10.25
C GLY A 89 2.67 -27.44 -11.52
N PHE A 90 3.13 -28.02 -12.62
CA PHE A 90 2.46 -28.25 -13.89
C PHE A 90 2.72 -29.71 -14.32
#